data_AF-A0A1D8KCP7-F1
#
_entry.id   AF-A0A1D8KCP7-F1
#
_cell.length_a   1.000
_cell.length_b   1.000
_cell.length_c   1.000
_cell.angle_alpha   90.00
_cell.angle_beta   90.00
_cell.angle_gamma   90.00
#
_symmetry.space_group_name_H-M   'P 1'
#
loop_
_entity.id
_entity.type
_entity.pdbx_description
1 polymer ?
#
loop_
_entity_poly.entity_id
_entity_poly.type
_entity_poly.pdbx_seq_one_letter_code
_entity_poly.pdbx_strand_id
1 'polypeptide(L)'
;MSWRETLGAPPSTERPYTHNSQNTQKHTEPGNCADIADSAYRDSKQESSKLLEALADACRGLAITPTEVKLALAAEDIDDWRNGTISTDTLAAFAHSLVQRRDMDQGKCPDDYTETATCKHCGPIWLWFSGEVLGCPWCWNRAADKPIPRPCSVHCGDCIHFKRINHPHLGHCSKGEPEAIAGLWDMDRRYCECFLPRPQQTHNDQPRPPRADTKR
;
A
#
# COMPACT_ATOMS: atom_id res chain seq x y z
N MET A 1 4.22 -6.37 -5.52
CA MET A 1 4.86 -5.09 -5.21
C MET A 1 6.33 -5.38 -5.04
N SER A 2 7.21 -4.67 -5.73
CA SER A 2 8.66 -4.88 -5.60
C SER A 2 9.15 -4.39 -4.22
N TRP A 3 10.28 -4.92 -3.74
CA TRP A 3 10.95 -4.39 -2.54
C TRP A 3 11.19 -2.87 -2.66
N ARG A 4 11.45 -2.37 -3.88
CA ARG A 4 11.69 -0.94 -4.14
C ARG A 4 10.46 -0.09 -3.89
N GLU A 5 9.30 -0.57 -4.34
CA GLU A 5 8.02 0.09 -4.11
C GLU A 5 7.67 0.09 -2.62
N THR A 6 8.00 -1.01 -1.93
CA THR A 6 7.67 -1.21 -0.53
C THR A 6 8.55 -0.36 0.40
N LEU A 7 9.85 -0.26 0.10
CA LEU A 7 10.83 0.47 0.90
C LEU A 7 11.08 1.90 0.39
N GLY A 8 10.41 2.33 -0.69
CA GLY A 8 10.59 3.66 -1.29
C GLY A 8 11.98 3.88 -1.91
N ALA A 9 12.65 2.80 -2.34
CA ALA A 9 13.95 2.90 -2.98
C ALA A 9 13.79 3.38 -4.44
N PRO A 10 14.65 4.29 -4.93
CA PRO A 10 14.58 4.74 -6.31
C PRO A 10 14.80 3.56 -7.28
N PRO A 11 14.11 3.54 -8.45
CA PRO A 11 14.40 2.55 -9.47
C PRO A 11 15.86 2.67 -9.90
N SER A 12 16.56 1.54 -10.01
CA SER A 12 17.91 1.52 -10.58
C SER A 12 17.84 2.12 -11.98
N THR A 13 18.56 3.22 -12.22
CA THR A 13 18.81 3.78 -13.55
C THR A 13 19.76 2.86 -14.33
N GLU A 14 19.35 1.62 -14.60
CA GLU A 14 19.99 0.83 -15.64
C GLU A 14 19.33 1.16 -16.97
N ARG A 15 20.14 1.74 -17.86
CA ARG A 15 19.73 2.04 -19.23
C ARG A 15 19.35 0.73 -19.93
N PRO A 16 18.34 0.72 -20.81
CA PRO A 16 18.08 -0.43 -21.66
C PRO A 16 19.32 -0.65 -22.53
N TYR A 17 19.99 -1.78 -22.33
CA TYR A 17 21.01 -2.25 -23.27
C TYR A 17 20.31 -2.49 -24.62
N THR A 18 20.61 -1.65 -25.61
CA THR A 18 20.29 -1.92 -27.01
C THR A 18 21.10 -3.13 -27.46
N HIS A 19 20.49 -4.30 -27.45
CA HIS A 19 21.05 -5.54 -27.98
C HIS A 19 21.14 -5.41 -29.51
N ASN A 20 22.35 -5.14 -30.01
CA ASN A 20 22.62 -5.06 -31.44
C ASN A 20 22.93 -6.47 -31.97
N SER A 21 21.92 -7.09 -32.58
CA SER A 21 22.05 -8.41 -33.21
C SER A 21 22.50 -8.24 -34.66
N GLN A 22 23.77 -8.51 -34.96
CA GLN A 22 24.22 -9.02 -36.27
C GLN A 22 25.74 -9.25 -36.25
N ASN A 23 26.13 -10.52 -36.12
CA ASN A 23 27.31 -10.97 -36.87
C ASN A 23 27.18 -12.45 -37.21
N THR A 24 27.09 -12.69 -38.51
CA THR A 24 26.98 -14.00 -39.15
C THR A 24 28.38 -14.45 -39.53
N GLN A 25 28.91 -15.54 -38.95
CA GLN A 25 29.99 -16.30 -39.59
C GLN A 25 29.81 -17.82 -39.46
N LYS A 26 30.18 -18.46 -40.57
CA LYS A 26 29.99 -19.83 -41.03
C LYS A 26 30.67 -20.93 -40.18
N HIS A 27 29.91 -22.02 -40.01
CA HIS A 27 30.25 -23.46 -40.04
C HIS A 27 31.68 -23.96 -39.77
N THR A 28 31.78 -24.98 -38.91
CA THR A 28 32.44 -26.29 -39.17
C THR A 28 31.81 -27.37 -38.24
N GLU A 29 31.28 -28.46 -38.80
CA GLU A 29 30.85 -29.69 -38.10
C GLU A 29 32.04 -30.67 -37.91
N PRO A 30 31.91 -31.87 -37.29
CA PRO A 30 31.14 -32.27 -36.11
C PRO A 30 32.04 -33.05 -35.11
N GLY A 31 32.07 -32.66 -33.84
CA GLY A 31 32.79 -33.38 -32.79
C GLY A 31 31.83 -33.87 -31.72
N ASN A 32 31.66 -35.19 -31.62
CA ASN A 32 30.98 -35.90 -30.53
C ASN A 32 31.25 -35.26 -29.16
N CYS A 33 30.23 -34.67 -28.54
CA CYS A 33 30.16 -34.41 -27.11
C CYS A 33 28.74 -34.75 -26.65
N ALA A 34 28.51 -36.03 -26.37
CA ALA A 34 27.38 -36.47 -25.57
C ALA A 34 27.83 -36.47 -24.10
N ASP A 35 27.84 -35.30 -23.49
CA ASP A 35 27.86 -35.09 -22.04
C ASP A 35 27.76 -33.58 -21.81
N ILE A 36 27.20 -33.15 -20.68
CA ILE A 36 26.84 -31.76 -20.32
C ILE A 36 25.40 -31.37 -20.73
N ALA A 37 24.42 -32.09 -20.19
CA ALA A 37 23.07 -31.58 -20.02
C ALA A 37 22.59 -31.68 -18.55
N ASP A 38 23.51 -31.78 -17.59
CA ASP A 38 23.19 -32.01 -16.16
C ASP A 38 23.70 -30.88 -15.22
N SER A 39 24.34 -29.83 -15.76
CA SER A 39 24.95 -28.75 -14.97
C SER A 39 24.01 -27.60 -14.61
N ALA A 40 22.93 -27.37 -15.36
CA ALA A 40 22.01 -26.25 -15.10
C ALA A 40 21.00 -26.53 -13.96
N TYR A 41 20.72 -27.81 -13.66
CA TYR A 41 19.66 -28.16 -12.70
C TYR A 41 20.14 -28.13 -11.23
N ARG A 42 21.43 -28.40 -10.97
CA ARG A 42 21.98 -28.37 -9.59
C ARG A 42 22.02 -26.96 -8.99
N ASP A 43 22.24 -25.93 -9.79
CA ASP A 43 22.42 -24.56 -9.30
C ASP A 43 21.11 -23.98 -8.75
N SER A 44 19.97 -24.22 -9.43
CA SER A 44 18.68 -23.66 -9.06
C SER A 44 18.19 -24.06 -7.65
N LYS A 45 18.38 -25.33 -7.26
CA LYS A 45 17.99 -25.81 -5.92
C LYS A 45 18.91 -25.27 -4.83
N GLN A 46 20.21 -25.16 -5.13
CA GLN A 46 21.18 -24.63 -4.18
C GLN A 46 20.95 -23.14 -3.93
N GLU A 47 20.71 -22.35 -4.98
CA GLU A 47 20.36 -20.93 -4.87
C GLU A 47 19.05 -20.72 -4.13
N SER A 48 18.01 -21.50 -4.44
CA SER A 48 16.74 -21.41 -3.71
C SER A 48 16.93 -21.73 -2.22
N SER A 49 17.87 -22.61 -1.88
CA SER A 49 18.17 -22.95 -0.48
C SER A 49 18.90 -21.79 0.22
N LYS A 50 19.89 -21.18 -0.43
CA LYS A 50 20.61 -20.00 0.09
C LYS A 50 19.68 -18.80 0.31
N LEU A 51 18.75 -18.55 -0.61
CA LEU A 51 17.77 -17.48 -0.45
C LEU A 51 16.87 -17.75 0.75
N LEU A 52 16.38 -18.99 0.90
CA LEU A 52 15.54 -19.34 2.04
C LEU A 52 16.28 -19.23 3.38
N GLU A 53 17.58 -19.53 3.42
CA GLU A 53 18.42 -19.34 4.59
C GLU A 53 18.57 -17.84 4.93
N ALA A 54 18.89 -16.99 3.96
CA ALA A 54 18.95 -15.55 4.15
C ALA A 54 17.61 -14.96 4.60
N LEU A 55 16.50 -15.47 4.05
CA LEU A 55 15.15 -15.07 4.47
C LEU A 55 14.80 -15.59 5.87
N ALA A 56 15.30 -16.76 6.27
CA ALA A 56 15.13 -17.27 7.64
C ALA A 56 15.79 -16.36 8.66
N ASP A 57 16.99 -15.84 8.35
CA ASP A 57 17.65 -14.84 9.19
C ASP A 57 16.89 -13.51 9.20
N ALA A 58 16.44 -13.04 8.03
CA ALA A 58 15.66 -11.81 7.91
C ALA A 58 14.30 -11.86 8.65
N CYS A 59 13.69 -13.04 8.77
CA CYS A 59 12.41 -13.23 9.46
C CYS A 59 12.54 -13.48 10.97
N ARG A 60 13.76 -13.48 11.52
CA ARG A 60 14.00 -13.86 12.92
C ARG A 60 13.24 -12.94 13.87
N GLY A 61 12.37 -13.53 14.70
CA GLY A 61 11.56 -12.79 15.69
C GLY A 61 10.30 -12.14 15.11
N LEU A 62 10.01 -12.34 13.82
CA LEU A 62 8.82 -11.80 13.15
C LEU A 62 7.72 -12.85 13.02
N ALA A 63 6.47 -12.40 13.02
CA ALA A 63 5.30 -13.24 12.76
C ALA A 63 5.07 -13.47 11.25
N ILE A 64 6.13 -13.81 10.51
CA ILE A 64 6.12 -14.12 9.09
C ILE A 64 7.14 -15.23 8.78
N THR A 65 6.81 -16.11 7.84
CA THR A 65 7.71 -17.20 7.44
C THR A 65 8.59 -16.80 6.26
N PRO A 66 9.79 -17.41 6.11
CA PRO A 66 10.67 -17.15 4.96
C PRO A 66 10.00 -17.47 3.61
N THR A 67 9.12 -18.47 3.58
CA THR A 67 8.35 -18.83 2.39
C THR A 67 7.35 -17.75 2.01
N GLU A 68 6.66 -17.15 2.98
CA GLU A 68 5.76 -16.01 2.71
C GLU A 68 6.51 -14.81 2.17
N VAL A 69 7.68 -14.47 2.74
CA VAL A 69 8.51 -13.37 2.22
C VAL A 69 8.98 -13.68 0.80
N LYS A 70 9.43 -14.91 0.54
CA LYS A 70 9.82 -15.35 -0.80
C LYS A 70 8.68 -15.20 -1.81
N LEU A 71 7.44 -15.54 -1.43
CA LEU A 71 6.26 -15.40 -2.28
C LEU A 71 5.89 -13.93 -2.55
N ALA A 72 6.30 -13.01 -1.67
CA ALA A 72 6.07 -11.58 -1.82
C ALA A 72 7.13 -10.88 -2.69
N LEU A 73 8.34 -11.46 -2.79
CA LEU A 73 9.39 -10.96 -3.67
C LEU A 73 9.03 -11.16 -5.15
N ALA A 74 9.24 -10.13 -5.95
CA ALA A 74 9.18 -10.26 -7.40
C ALA A 74 10.37 -11.06 -7.94
N ALA A 75 10.30 -11.54 -9.18
CA ALA A 75 11.41 -12.31 -9.78
C ALA A 75 12.68 -11.45 -9.89
N GLU A 76 12.49 -10.16 -10.21
CA GLU A 76 13.55 -9.18 -10.32
C GLU A 76 14.21 -8.89 -8.96
N ASP A 77 13.42 -8.94 -7.88
CA ASP A 77 13.93 -8.77 -6.51
C ASP A 77 14.83 -9.95 -6.11
N ILE A 78 14.49 -11.17 -6.55
CA ILE A 78 15.32 -12.36 -6.31
C ILE A 78 16.63 -12.26 -7.08
N ASP A 79 16.59 -11.77 -8.32
CA ASP A 79 17.79 -11.57 -9.14
C ASP A 79 18.68 -10.44 -8.59
N ASP A 80 18.07 -9.34 -8.13
CA ASP A 80 18.77 -8.27 -7.42
C ASP A 80 19.50 -8.80 -6.16
N TRP A 81 18.89 -9.70 -5.40
CA TRP A 81 19.55 -10.35 -4.26
C TRP A 81 20.71 -11.26 -4.70
N ARG A 82 20.51 -12.07 -5.75
CA ARG A 82 21.57 -12.94 -6.30
C ARG A 82 22.80 -12.14 -6.73
N ASN A 83 22.57 -10.97 -7.33
CA ASN A 83 23.62 -10.07 -7.78
C ASN A 83 24.24 -9.23 -6.66
N GLY A 84 23.75 -9.37 -5.42
CA GLY A 84 24.24 -8.61 -4.26
C GLY A 84 23.73 -7.16 -4.20
N THR A 85 22.79 -6.77 -5.06
CA THR A 85 22.15 -5.45 -5.05
C THR A 85 21.25 -5.28 -3.82
N ILE A 86 20.62 -6.36 -3.36
CA ILE A 86 19.84 -6.39 -2.11
C ILE A 86 20.67 -7.07 -1.03
N SER A 87 20.97 -6.33 0.04
CA SER A 87 21.60 -6.88 1.23
C SER A 87 20.61 -7.68 2.09
N THR A 88 21.14 -8.48 3.02
CA THR A 88 20.33 -9.15 4.06
C THR A 88 19.54 -8.16 4.92
N ASP A 89 20.10 -6.98 5.19
CA ASP A 89 19.42 -5.93 5.96
C ASP A 89 18.21 -5.38 5.20
N THR A 90 18.32 -5.23 3.88
CA THR A 90 17.19 -4.85 3.02
C THR A 90 16.11 -5.94 3.01
N LEU A 91 16.49 -7.24 3.00
CA LEU A 91 15.51 -8.33 3.15
C LEU A 91 14.82 -8.30 4.52
N ALA A 92 15.54 -8.00 5.59
CA ALA A 92 14.97 -7.87 6.93
C ALA A 92 13.99 -6.68 7.00
N ALA A 93 14.38 -5.52 6.47
CA ALA A 93 13.50 -4.36 6.36
C ALA A 93 12.22 -4.69 5.57
N PHE A 94 12.35 -5.40 4.44
CA PHE A 94 11.21 -5.85 3.65
C PHE A 94 10.29 -6.80 4.44
N ALA A 95 10.85 -7.77 5.16
CA ALA A 95 10.07 -8.68 6.01
C ALA A 95 9.31 -7.92 7.10
N HIS A 96 9.94 -6.93 7.76
CA HIS A 96 9.27 -6.04 8.70
C HIS A 96 8.12 -5.26 8.06
N SER A 97 8.33 -4.69 6.87
CA SER A 97 7.27 -3.96 6.15
C SER A 97 6.09 -4.86 5.78
N LEU A 98 6.31 -6.14 5.46
CA LEU A 98 5.22 -7.10 5.21
C LEU A 98 4.39 -7.39 6.45
N VAL A 99 5.04 -7.56 7.61
CA VAL A 99 4.34 -7.74 8.90
C VAL A 99 3.55 -6.50 9.24
N GLN A 100 4.17 -5.32 9.18
CA GLN A 100 3.49 -4.04 9.42
C GLN A 100 2.29 -3.87 8.49
N ARG A 101 2.45 -4.16 7.19
CA ARG A 101 1.36 -4.10 6.21
C ARG A 101 0.21 -5.05 6.56
N ARG A 102 0.51 -6.25 7.06
CA ARG A 102 -0.49 -7.23 7.50
C ARG A 102 -1.27 -6.74 8.73
N ASP A 103 -0.59 -6.17 9.71
CA ASP A 103 -1.24 -5.59 10.89
C ASP A 103 -2.12 -4.39 10.50
N MET A 104 -1.60 -3.52 9.63
CA MET A 104 -2.37 -2.40 9.08
C MET A 104 -3.61 -2.89 8.32
N ASP A 105 -3.50 -3.93 7.50
CA ASP A 105 -4.65 -4.53 6.81
C ASP A 105 -5.74 -5.04 7.78
N GLN A 106 -5.41 -5.28 9.04
CA GLN A 106 -6.34 -5.65 10.12
C GLN A 106 -6.84 -4.44 10.93
N GLY A 107 -6.46 -3.22 10.55
CA GLY A 107 -6.80 -2.00 11.27
C GLY A 107 -5.92 -1.73 12.50
N LYS A 108 -4.84 -2.48 12.72
CA LYS A 108 -3.93 -2.26 13.85
C LYS A 108 -2.92 -1.17 13.52
N CYS A 109 -2.87 -0.14 14.37
CA CYS A 109 -1.89 0.93 14.24
C CYS A 109 -0.49 0.40 14.54
N PRO A 110 0.51 0.62 13.66
CA PRO A 110 1.91 0.39 13.98
C PRO A 110 2.37 1.22 15.17
N ASP A 111 3.32 0.69 15.96
CA ASP A 111 3.81 1.33 17.19
C ASP A 111 4.55 2.66 16.93
N ASP A 112 5.15 2.82 15.75
CA ASP A 112 5.86 4.02 15.32
C ASP A 112 4.93 5.13 14.82
N TYR A 113 3.65 4.83 14.59
CA TYR A 113 2.66 5.79 14.11
C TYR A 113 2.01 6.51 15.30
N THR A 114 2.76 7.44 15.87
CA THR A 114 2.41 8.13 17.13
C THR A 114 1.84 9.53 16.94
N GLU A 115 1.87 10.06 15.72
CA GLU A 115 1.45 11.43 15.40
C GLU A 115 0.12 11.45 14.66
N THR A 116 -0.69 12.48 14.92
CA THR A 116 -1.96 12.69 14.22
C THR A 116 -1.74 13.48 12.93
N ALA A 117 -2.26 12.96 11.82
CA ALA A 117 -2.27 13.62 10.52
C ALA A 117 -3.65 13.57 9.86
N THR A 118 -3.85 14.38 8.84
CA THR A 118 -5.10 14.42 8.05
C THR A 118 -4.81 14.03 6.60
N CYS A 119 -5.40 12.93 6.16
CA CYS A 119 -5.38 12.51 4.75
C CYS A 119 -6.60 13.04 4.02
N LYS A 120 -6.43 13.60 2.81
CA LYS A 120 -7.55 14.10 1.98
C LYS A 120 -8.60 13.03 1.64
N HIS A 121 -8.23 11.76 1.65
CA HIS A 121 -9.14 10.65 1.31
C HIS A 121 -9.65 9.87 2.51
N CYS A 122 -8.87 9.78 3.58
CA CYS A 122 -9.22 8.97 4.75
C CYS A 122 -9.67 9.82 5.95
N GLY A 123 -9.38 11.12 5.98
CA GLY A 123 -9.61 11.98 7.14
C GLY A 123 -8.48 11.84 8.18
N PRO A 124 -8.79 12.00 9.48
CA PRO A 124 -7.81 11.85 10.56
C PRO A 124 -7.26 10.43 10.64
N ILE A 125 -5.95 10.31 10.77
CA ILE A 125 -5.18 9.06 10.77
C ILE A 125 -3.95 9.17 11.68
N TRP A 126 -3.40 8.02 12.06
CA TRP A 126 -2.07 7.91 12.67
C TRP A 126 -0.97 7.84 11.59
N LEU A 127 0.13 8.56 11.80
CA LEU A 127 1.39 8.54 11.03
C LEU A 127 2.59 8.76 11.97
N TRP A 128 3.82 8.68 11.44
CA TRP A 128 5.05 9.05 12.17
C TRP A 128 5.36 10.56 12.16
N PHE A 129 4.48 11.37 11.55
CA PHE A 129 4.60 12.82 11.52
C PHE A 129 3.21 13.47 11.46
N SER A 130 3.09 14.70 11.95
CA SER A 130 1.86 15.50 11.87
C SER A 130 1.76 16.27 10.55
N GLY A 131 0.54 16.54 10.07
CA GLY A 131 0.30 17.44 8.95
C GLY A 131 -0.84 16.99 8.03
N GLU A 132 -0.92 17.61 6.85
CA GLU A 132 -1.86 17.21 5.80
C GLU A 132 -1.14 16.41 4.70
N VAL A 133 -1.76 15.33 4.25
CA VAL A 133 -1.23 14.48 3.18
C VAL A 133 -2.28 14.21 2.10
N LEU A 134 -1.84 14.12 0.84
CA LEU A 134 -2.71 13.75 -0.27
C LEU A 134 -3.20 12.30 -0.13
N GLY A 135 -2.29 11.39 0.20
CA GLY A 135 -2.56 9.98 0.45
C GLY A 135 -1.84 9.50 1.70
N CYS A 136 -2.31 8.40 2.27
CA CYS A 136 -1.69 7.77 3.43
C CYS A 136 -1.61 6.26 3.25
N PRO A 137 -0.80 5.56 4.07
CA PRO A 137 -0.70 4.10 4.03
C PRO A 137 -2.05 3.37 4.21
N TRP A 138 -3.01 4.00 4.89
CA TRP A 138 -4.38 3.50 5.12
C TRP A 138 -5.32 3.66 3.92
N CYS A 139 -4.94 4.39 2.86
CA CYS A 139 -5.79 4.55 1.66
C CYS A 139 -6.12 3.20 1.00
N TRP A 140 -5.22 2.23 1.11
CA TRP A 140 -5.45 0.86 0.65
C TRP A 140 -6.56 0.16 1.45
N ASN A 141 -6.62 0.37 2.77
CA ASN A 141 -7.70 -0.15 3.59
C ASN A 141 -9.03 0.48 3.20
N ARG A 142 -9.05 1.80 3.03
CA ARG A 142 -10.23 2.52 2.50
C ARG A 142 -10.72 1.90 1.19
N ALA A 143 -9.80 1.66 0.24
CA ALA A 143 -10.16 1.13 -1.07
C ALA A 143 -10.71 -0.31 -0.98
N ALA A 144 -10.24 -1.09 -0.01
CA ALA A 144 -10.67 -2.45 0.27
C ALA A 144 -11.81 -2.56 1.31
N ASP A 145 -12.40 -1.43 1.71
CA ASP A 145 -13.43 -1.35 2.76
C ASP A 145 -13.03 -2.00 4.11
N LYS A 146 -11.74 -1.88 4.46
CA LYS A 146 -11.13 -2.37 5.71
C LYS A 146 -11.08 -1.27 6.77
N PRO A 147 -11.04 -1.63 8.07
CA PRO A 147 -10.95 -0.67 9.16
C PRO A 147 -9.70 0.21 9.09
N ILE A 148 -9.84 1.45 9.56
CA ILE A 148 -8.74 2.42 9.71
C ILE A 148 -8.75 2.92 11.15
N PRO A 149 -7.66 2.71 11.92
CA PRO A 149 -7.59 3.19 13.30
C PRO A 149 -7.59 4.71 13.34
N ARG A 150 -8.33 5.29 14.28
CA ARG A 150 -8.51 6.75 14.37
C ARG A 150 -7.80 7.36 15.57
N PRO A 151 -7.10 8.49 15.38
CA PRO A 151 -6.47 9.20 16.49
C PRO A 151 -7.48 9.96 17.37
N CYS A 152 -8.67 10.26 16.83
CA CYS A 152 -9.67 11.05 17.52
C CYS A 152 -11.09 10.69 17.08
N SER A 153 -12.07 11.14 17.88
CA SER A 153 -13.48 11.06 17.52
C SER A 153 -13.84 12.06 16.42
N VAL A 154 -14.65 11.61 15.47
CA VAL A 154 -15.10 12.34 14.27
C VAL A 154 -16.60 12.65 14.36
N HIS A 155 -17.07 13.68 13.64
CA HIS A 155 -18.49 13.99 13.55
C HIS A 155 -19.17 13.14 12.47
N CYS A 156 -20.35 12.61 12.77
CA CYS A 156 -21.13 11.85 11.79
C CYS A 156 -21.52 12.70 10.57
N GLY A 157 -21.83 13.98 10.76
CA GLY A 157 -22.14 14.94 9.70
C GLY A 157 -21.05 15.07 8.65
N ASP A 158 -19.79 14.95 9.06
CA ASP A 158 -18.62 15.05 8.19
C ASP A 158 -18.34 13.75 7.41
N CYS A 159 -19.07 12.67 7.70
CA CYS A 159 -18.88 11.36 7.06
C CYS A 159 -19.78 11.18 5.82
N ILE A 160 -19.25 10.60 4.74
CA ILE A 160 -20.06 10.26 3.53
C ILE A 160 -21.16 9.24 3.83
N HIS A 161 -20.98 8.42 4.87
CA HIS A 161 -21.93 7.36 5.22
C HIS A 161 -23.12 7.86 6.03
N PHE A 162 -23.06 9.08 6.56
CA PHE A 162 -24.19 9.65 7.28
C PHE A 162 -25.29 10.11 6.31
N LYS A 163 -26.46 9.51 6.44
CA LYS A 163 -27.66 9.80 5.66
C LYS A 163 -28.67 10.47 6.57
N ARG A 164 -28.89 11.78 6.36
CA ARG A 164 -29.93 12.54 7.07
C ARG A 164 -31.30 11.93 6.78
N ILE A 165 -32.15 11.88 7.81
CA ILE A 165 -33.58 11.57 7.66
C ILE A 165 -34.37 12.87 7.48
N ASN A 166 -35.70 12.84 7.60
CA ASN A 166 -36.54 14.04 7.56
C ASN A 166 -36.41 14.89 8.85
N HIS A 167 -35.17 15.30 9.15
CA HIS A 167 -34.81 16.15 10.27
C HIS A 167 -33.47 16.85 9.94
N PRO A 168 -33.30 18.14 10.30
CA PRO A 168 -32.13 18.91 9.91
C PRO A 168 -30.80 18.33 10.39
N HIS A 169 -30.77 17.67 11.56
CA HIS A 169 -29.53 17.19 12.20
C HIS A 169 -29.45 15.68 12.44
N LEU A 170 -30.54 14.95 12.21
CA LEU A 170 -30.65 13.54 12.60
C LEU A 170 -30.51 12.66 11.36
N GLY A 171 -29.85 11.51 11.51
CA GLY A 171 -29.62 10.59 10.40
C GLY A 171 -29.14 9.22 10.85
N HIS A 172 -28.73 8.40 9.88
CA HIS A 172 -28.20 7.06 10.10
C HIS A 172 -26.90 6.85 9.32
N CYS A 173 -26.01 6.02 9.83
CA CYS A 173 -24.81 5.52 9.20
C CYS A 173 -25.18 4.37 8.25
N SER A 174 -24.90 4.55 6.96
CA SER A 174 -25.12 3.50 5.96
C SER A 174 -24.16 2.30 6.09
N LYS A 175 -23.15 2.38 6.98
CA LYS A 175 -22.25 1.26 7.29
C LYS A 175 -22.77 0.37 8.43
N GLY A 176 -23.85 0.76 9.10
CA GLY A 176 -24.42 -0.01 10.20
C GLY A 176 -23.59 0.06 11.48
N GLU A 177 -22.76 1.10 11.64
CA GLU A 177 -22.10 1.40 12.91
C GLU A 177 -23.16 1.53 14.02
N PRO A 178 -22.86 1.17 15.30
CA PRO A 178 -23.84 1.22 16.38
C PRO A 178 -24.51 2.60 16.51
N GLU A 179 -25.83 2.66 16.71
CA GLU A 179 -26.60 3.90 16.81
C GLU A 179 -27.64 3.83 17.92
N ALA A 180 -28.04 5.00 18.43
CA ALA A 180 -29.22 5.08 19.29
C ALA A 180 -30.49 4.79 18.49
N ILE A 181 -31.58 4.42 19.18
CA ILE A 181 -32.89 4.15 18.56
C ILE A 181 -33.39 5.34 17.72
N ALA A 182 -33.07 6.57 18.15
CA ALA A 182 -33.44 7.79 17.45
C ALA A 182 -32.53 8.10 16.23
N GLY A 183 -31.45 7.35 16.01
CA GLY A 183 -30.41 7.66 15.03
C GLY A 183 -29.24 8.46 15.62
N LEU A 184 -28.45 9.07 14.74
CA LEU A 184 -27.23 9.81 15.03
C LEU A 184 -27.43 11.30 14.78
N TRP A 185 -26.95 12.14 15.69
CA TRP A 185 -26.82 13.57 15.41
C TRP A 185 -25.58 13.81 14.54
N ASP A 186 -25.70 14.72 13.58
CA ASP A 186 -24.60 15.11 12.71
C ASP A 186 -23.40 15.68 13.48
N MET A 187 -23.64 16.38 14.57
CA MET A 187 -22.61 16.93 15.45
C MET A 187 -22.09 15.96 16.53
N ASP A 188 -22.59 14.72 16.59
CA ASP A 188 -22.08 13.75 17.56
C ASP A 188 -20.66 13.32 17.22
N ARG A 189 -19.78 13.37 18.21
CA ARG A 189 -18.38 12.91 18.10
C ARG A 189 -18.28 11.46 18.53
N ARG A 190 -17.78 10.60 17.64
CA ARG A 190 -17.68 9.16 17.89
C ARG A 190 -16.40 8.58 17.32
N TYR A 191 -15.91 7.50 17.91
CA TYR A 191 -14.90 6.66 17.25
C TYR A 191 -15.58 5.86 16.14
N CYS A 192 -15.02 5.89 14.93
CA CYS A 192 -15.58 5.21 13.75
C CYS A 192 -14.46 4.84 12.79
N GLU A 193 -14.15 3.55 12.68
CA GLU A 193 -13.08 3.06 11.81
C GLU A 193 -13.46 3.18 10.33
N CYS A 194 -14.76 3.08 10.05
CA CYS A 194 -15.37 3.25 8.73
C CYS A 194 -15.56 4.71 8.31
N PHE A 195 -15.09 5.70 9.09
CA PHE A 195 -15.26 7.11 8.75
C PHE A 195 -14.59 7.45 7.40
N LEU A 196 -15.30 8.16 6.53
CA LEU A 196 -14.71 8.72 5.32
C LEU A 196 -15.18 10.16 5.15
N PRO A 197 -14.24 11.12 4.99
CA PRO A 197 -14.58 12.53 4.93
C PRO A 197 -15.47 12.79 3.72
N ARG A 198 -16.51 13.61 3.91
CA ARG A 198 -17.25 14.17 2.77
C ARG A 198 -16.30 15.01 1.93
N PRO A 199 -16.31 14.86 0.60
CA PRO A 199 -15.66 15.82 -0.27
C PRO A 199 -16.19 17.21 0.08
N GLN A 200 -15.29 18.16 0.39
CA GLN A 200 -15.69 19.55 0.50
C GLN A 200 -16.31 19.94 -0.86
N GLN A 201 -17.59 20.29 -0.85
CA GLN A 201 -18.20 20.89 -2.03
C GLN A 201 -17.48 22.21 -2.24
N THR A 202 -16.56 22.24 -3.20
CA THR A 202 -15.99 23.49 -3.67
C THR A 202 -17.13 24.34 -4.18
N HIS A 203 -17.43 25.43 -3.49
CA HIS A 203 -18.54 26.35 -3.76
C HIS A 203 -18.40 27.11 -5.11
N ASN A 204 -17.55 26.63 -6.02
CA ASN A 204 -17.23 27.21 -7.31
C ASN A 204 -18.21 26.79 -8.43
N ASP A 205 -19.09 25.83 -8.19
CA ASP A 205 -20.11 25.40 -9.16
C ASP A 205 -21.49 26.05 -8.95
N GLN A 206 -21.60 27.13 -8.17
CA GLN A 206 -22.81 27.94 -8.24
C GLN A 206 -22.85 28.67 -9.59
N PRO A 207 -23.85 28.43 -10.45
CA PRO A 207 -24.03 29.22 -11.67
C PRO A 207 -24.15 30.69 -11.26
N ARG A 208 -23.25 31.54 -11.79
CA ARG A 208 -23.34 32.98 -11.64
C ARG A 208 -24.78 33.41 -12.04
N PRO A 209 -25.56 34.05 -11.16
CA PRO A 209 -26.90 34.47 -11.52
C PRO A 209 -26.85 35.38 -12.75
N PRO A 210 -27.74 35.21 -13.73
CA PRO A 210 -27.73 36.02 -14.94
C PRO A 210 -27.88 37.50 -14.55
N ARG A 211 -27.02 38.34 -15.12
CA ARG A 211 -27.10 39.80 -14.94
C ARG A 211 -28.49 40.25 -15.40
N ALA A 212 -29.20 40.95 -14.53
CA ALA A 212 -30.45 41.60 -14.89
C ALA A 212 -30.18 42.64 -15.98
N ASP A 213 -30.73 42.42 -17.17
CA ASP A 213 -30.74 43.42 -18.24
C ASP A 213 -31.66 44.57 -17.84
N THR A 214 -31.04 45.65 -17.36
CA THR A 214 -31.70 46.95 -17.24
C THR A 214 -31.97 47.49 -18.64
N LYS A 215 -33.18 47.26 -19.15
CA LYS A 215 -33.69 47.97 -20.33
C LYS A 215 -33.86 49.44 -19.99
N ARG A 216 -33.27 50.31 -20.80
CA ARG A 216 -33.47 51.76 -20.81
C ARG A 216 -34.34 52.14 -22.00
#